data_AF-A0A959VSQ4-F1
#
_entry.id   AF-A0A959VSQ4-F1
#
_cell.length_a   1.000
_cell.length_b   1.000
_cell.length_c   1.000
_cell.angle_alpha   90.00
_cell.angle_beta   90.00
_cell.angle_gamma   90.00
#
_symmetry.space_group_name_H-M   'P 1'
#
loop_
_entity.id
_entity.type
_entity.pdbx_description
1 polymer ?
#
loop_
_entity_poly.entity_id
_entity_poly.type
_entity_poly.pdbx_seq_one_letter_code
_entity_poly.pdbx_strand_id
1 'polypeptide(L)' 'MNGSLQATDILDFGDPGVERLVTERGWRELGESERIGAVYDFVRDEIRFGYNNSDRLPASRVL' A
#
# COMPACT_ATOMS: atom_id res chain seq x y z
N MET A 1 14.52 -14.09 9.53
CA MET A 1 14.09 -14.52 8.18
C MET A 1 14.43 -13.39 7.23
N ASN A 2 15.59 -13.43 6.58
CA ASN A 2 16.02 -12.35 5.67
C ASN A 2 15.94 -12.89 4.25
N GLY A 3 14.93 -12.42 3.51
CA GLY A 3 14.61 -12.85 2.15
C GLY A 3 13.85 -11.77 1.39
N SER A 4 14.47 -10.59 1.31
CA SER A 4 14.29 -9.49 0.34
C SER A 4 12.86 -9.10 -0.08
N LEU A 5 12.25 -8.21 0.70
CA LEU A 5 11.25 -7.27 0.15
C LEU A 5 12.00 -6.29 -0.76
N GLN A 6 11.74 -6.36 -2.07
CA GLN A 6 12.28 -5.43 -3.06
C GLN A 6 11.13 -4.79 -3.81
N ALA A 7 11.25 -3.50 -4.09
CA ALA A 7 10.27 -2.81 -4.92
C ALA A 7 10.26 -3.41 -6.33
N THR A 8 9.07 -3.48 -6.91
CA THR A 8 8.87 -3.88 -8.31
C THR A 8 8.01 -2.82 -9.00
N ASP A 9 7.86 -2.90 -10.32
CA ASP A 9 7.02 -1.94 -11.07
C ASP A 9 5.56 -1.89 -10.59
N ILE A 10 5.04 -3.00 -10.05
CA ILE A 10 3.67 -3.07 -9.49
C ILE A 10 3.68 -2.74 -7.99
N LEU A 11 4.65 -3.26 -7.25
CA LEU A 11 4.81 -3.03 -5.81
C LEU A 11 5.90 -1.99 -5.57
N ASP A 12 5.67 -0.77 -6.06
CA ASP A 12 6.60 0.36 -6.00
C ASP A 12 6.53 1.09 -4.65
N PHE A 13 6.60 0.34 -3.54
CA PHE A 13 6.41 0.87 -2.18
C PHE A 13 7.45 1.91 -1.74
N GLY A 14 8.52 2.11 -2.52
CA GLY A 14 9.48 3.20 -2.32
C GLY A 14 9.02 4.55 -2.90
N ASP A 15 7.87 4.60 -3.60
CA ASP A 15 7.31 5.85 -4.10
C ASP A 15 6.92 6.78 -2.93
N PRO A 16 7.21 8.09 -2.99
CA PRO A 16 6.90 9.03 -1.92
C PRO A 16 5.40 9.11 -1.55
N GLY A 17 4.49 8.80 -2.49
CA GLY A 17 3.05 8.74 -2.22
C GLY A 17 2.69 7.60 -1.27
N VAL A 18 3.28 6.42 -1.48
CA VAL A 18 3.06 5.24 -0.62
C VAL A 18 3.67 5.46 0.76
N GLU A 19 4.91 5.95 0.83
CA GLU A 19 5.57 6.25 2.12
C GLU A 19 4.84 7.32 2.93
N ARG A 20 4.30 8.34 2.26
CA ARG A 20 3.49 9.38 2.90
C ARG A 20 2.17 8.83 3.42
N LEU A 21 1.46 8.00 2.66
CA LEU A 21 0.24 7.33 3.14
C LEU A 21 0.52 6.53 4.40
N VAL A 22 1.57 5.70 4.41
CA VAL A 22 1.95 4.88 5.56
C VAL A 22 2.25 5.74 6.79
N THR A 23 2.91 6.89 6.58
CA THR A 23 3.26 7.83 7.66
C THR A 23 2.03 8.56 8.19
N GLU A 24 1.20 9.14 7.32
CA GLU A 24 0.00 9.89 7.70
C GLU A 24 -1.04 9.02 8.42
N ARG A 25 -1.08 7.72 8.10
CA ARG A 25 -1.98 6.75 8.75
C ARG A 25 -1.42 6.17 10.05
N GLY A 26 -0.14 6.43 10.39
CA GLY A 26 0.49 5.90 11.59
C GLY A 26 0.61 4.37 11.63
N TRP A 27 0.49 3.68 10.51
CA TRP A 27 0.41 2.20 10.48
C TRP A 27 1.64 1.51 11.06
N ARG A 28 2.82 2.15 10.98
CA ARG A 28 4.07 1.65 11.56
C ARG A 28 4.06 1.59 13.09
N GLU A 29 3.15 2.31 13.73
CA GLU A 29 2.99 2.36 15.19
C GLU A 29 2.03 1.28 15.71
N LEU A 30 1.20 0.73 14.83
CA LEU A 30 0.27 -0.35 15.15
C LEU A 30 1.00 -1.69 15.35
N GLY A 31 0.41 -2.54 16.18
CA GLY A 31 0.80 -3.95 16.27
C GLY A 31 0.60 -4.67 14.93
N GLU A 32 1.37 -5.73 14.67
CA GLU A 32 1.40 -6.38 13.36
C GLU A 32 0.01 -6.82 12.85
N SER A 33 -0.79 -7.46 13.70
CA SER A 33 -2.16 -7.89 13.34
C SER A 33 -3.09 -6.72 13.04
N GLU A 34 -2.99 -5.64 13.82
CA GLU A 34 -3.83 -4.44 13.66
C GLU A 34 -3.45 -3.69 12.38
N ARG A 35 -2.15 -3.60 12.09
CA ARG A 35 -1.62 -3.02 10.86
C ARG A 35 -2.18 -3.70 9.63
N ILE A 36 -2.25 -5.04 9.62
CA ILE A 36 -2.82 -5.81 8.50
C ILE A 36 -4.30 -5.44 8.29
N GLY A 37 -5.07 -5.37 9.38
CA GLY A 37 -6.48 -4.95 9.33
C GLY A 37 -6.65 -3.53 8.80
N ALA A 38 -5.90 -2.57 9.35
CA ALA A 38 -6.00 -1.16 8.98
C ALA A 38 -5.63 -0.89 7.50
N VAL A 39 -4.62 -1.59 6.98
CA VAL A 39 -4.25 -1.50 5.56
C VAL A 39 -5.35 -2.11 4.68
N TYR A 40 -5.91 -3.26 5.08
CA TYR A 40 -6.99 -3.91 4.36
C TYR A 40 -8.25 -3.03 4.30
N ASP A 41 -8.63 -2.43 5.42
CA ASP A 41 -9.78 -1.53 5.52
C ASP A 41 -9.61 -0.31 4.60
N PHE A 42 -8.42 0.30 4.56
CA PHE A 42 -8.12 1.38 3.62
C PHE A 42 -8.32 0.97 2.15
N VAL A 43 -7.77 -0.19 1.75
CA VAL A 43 -7.92 -0.66 0.36
C VAL A 43 -9.38 -0.97 0.03
N ARG A 44 -10.12 -1.57 0.97
CA ARG A 44 -11.52 -1.95 0.77
C ARG A 44 -12.45 -0.73 0.69
N ASP A 45 -12.26 0.23 1.59
CA ASP A 45 -13.26 1.27 1.86
C ASP A 45 -12.91 2.61 1.19
N GLU A 46 -11.62 2.89 0.94
CA GLU A 46 -11.17 4.21 0.49
C GLU A 46 -10.60 4.22 -0.93
N ILE A 47 -10.06 3.10 -1.43
CA ILE A 47 -9.62 3.01 -2.82
C ILE A 47 -10.84 2.85 -3.74
N ARG A 48 -10.92 3.73 -4.74
CA ARG A 48 -12.05 3.77 -5.66
C ARG A 48 -12.08 2.54 -6.57
N PHE A 49 -13.13 1.75 -6.45
CA PHE A 49 -13.38 0.61 -7.33
C PHE A 49 -13.66 1.04 -8.78
N GLY A 50 -13.32 0.19 -9.75
CA GLY A 50 -13.69 0.36 -11.18
C GLY A 50 -12.67 1.12 -12.05
N TYR A 51 -11.56 1.60 -11.49
CA TYR A 51 -10.44 2.14 -12.25
C TYR A 51 -9.42 1.04 -12.58
N ASN A 52 -9.70 0.17 -13.54
CA ASN A 52 -8.68 -0.75 -14.06
C ASN A 52 -8.34 -0.39 -15.52
N ASN A 53 -7.43 0.57 -15.69
CA ASN A 53 -6.89 0.92 -17.00
C ASN A 53 -5.88 -0.14 -17.48
N SER A 54 -5.23 -0.86 -16.57
CA SER A 54 -4.25 -1.90 -16.86
C SER A 54 -3.93 -2.73 -15.61
N ASP A 55 -3.74 -4.05 -15.78
CA ASP A 55 -3.35 -4.96 -14.69
C ASP A 55 -1.90 -4.75 -14.18
N ARG A 56 -1.13 -3.87 -14.83
CA ARG A 56 0.25 -3.54 -14.45
C ARG A 56 0.38 -2.15 -13.84
N LEU A 57 -0.71 -1.57 -13.34
CA LEU A 57 -0.65 -0.29 -12.66
C LEU A 57 0.23 -0.38 -11.40
N PRO A 58 1.20 0.55 -11.24
CA PRO A 58 1.95 0.68 -9.99
C PRO A 58 1.03 1.01 -8.82
N ALA A 59 1.36 0.56 -7.61
CA ALA A 59 0.60 0.84 -6.40
C ALA A 59 0.46 2.35 -6.17
N SER A 60 1.53 3.13 -6.42
CA SER A 60 1.50 4.60 -6.35
C SER A 60 0.45 5.26 -7.25
N ARG A 61 0.06 4.61 -8.35
CA ARG A 61 -0.95 5.10 -9.31
C ARG A 61 -2.38 4.68 -8.95
N VAL A 62 -2.52 3.72 -8.04
CA VAL A 62 -3.81 3.26 -7.51
C VAL A 62 -4.28 4.16 -6.36
N LEU A 63 -3.33 4.71 -5.59
CA LEU A 63 -3.58 5.73 -4.56
C LEU A 63 -4.17 7.02 -5.14
#